data_AF-A0A3E1DE17-F1
#
_entry.id   AF-A0A3E1DE17-F1
#
_cell.length_a   1.000
_cell.length_b   1.000
_cell.length_c   1.000
_cell.angle_alpha   90.00
_cell.angle_beta   90.00
_cell.angle_gamma   90.00
#
_symmetry.space_group_name_H-M   'P 1'
#
loop_
_entity.id
_entity.type
_entity.pdbx_description
1 polymer ?
#
loop_
_entity_poly.entity_id
_entity_poly.type
_entity_poly.pdbx_seq_one_letter_code
_entity_poly.pdbx_strand_id
1 'polypeptide(L)'
;MKKYWTVVLLLTSLPAWAVLPYAATPAEQAMCQERVYLRLGTRNQNTQHMHHYCDGLRFLDRAQASIGDKQDRAHYLNESIGNFNYVLSHTEEDYAMRGEVHVGKARALKLAGKKGEAASEYTKALRYIPNASAIYQALADLFREMGNKPKALEMIIEGLKQSPDSKALKRRYTELGGKLPYPEAAATTISTEMAGAQVKSEIKPEIKPEIKPEITPSTKEVTNPVVDGTKLTAPNEPTPQKDPPKTDSLKDPYCRFCPE
;
A
#
# COMPACT_ATOMS: atom_id res chain seq x y z
N MET A 1 -9.95 -31.60 -66.41
CA MET A 1 -10.75 -30.72 -65.53
C MET A 1 -10.09 -30.69 -64.15
N LYS A 2 -9.39 -29.62 -63.79
CA LYS A 2 -8.73 -29.47 -62.47
C LYS A 2 -9.65 -28.63 -61.57
N LYS A 3 -10.14 -29.20 -60.47
CA LYS A 3 -10.96 -28.50 -59.46
C LYS A 3 -10.01 -27.83 -58.47
N TYR A 4 -10.01 -26.51 -58.40
CA TYR A 4 -9.33 -25.75 -57.37
C TYR A 4 -10.24 -25.60 -56.15
N TRP A 5 -9.77 -26.01 -54.99
CA TRP A 5 -10.45 -25.84 -53.72
C TRP A 5 -9.96 -24.53 -53.09
N THR A 6 -10.73 -23.46 -53.23
CA THR A 6 -10.48 -22.20 -52.55
C THR A 6 -10.82 -22.37 -51.07
N VAL A 7 -9.79 -22.52 -50.24
CA VAL A 7 -9.90 -22.42 -48.78
C VAL A 7 -10.12 -20.94 -48.45
N VAL A 8 -11.35 -20.60 -48.07
CA VAL A 8 -11.69 -19.27 -47.55
C VAL A 8 -11.28 -19.25 -46.07
N LEU A 9 -10.15 -18.60 -45.78
CA LEU A 9 -9.75 -18.27 -44.41
C LEU A 9 -10.66 -17.13 -43.92
N LEU A 10 -11.71 -17.47 -43.18
CA LEU A 10 -12.51 -16.50 -42.43
C LEU A 10 -11.67 -15.94 -41.28
N LEU A 11 -11.03 -14.79 -41.53
CA LEU A 11 -10.50 -13.93 -40.48
C LEU A 11 -11.69 -13.39 -39.66
N THR A 12 -12.08 -14.11 -38.61
CA THR A 12 -12.97 -13.56 -37.59
C THR A 12 -12.19 -12.48 -36.86
N SER A 13 -12.48 -11.22 -37.16
CA SER A 13 -12.00 -10.09 -36.36
C SER A 13 -12.49 -10.29 -34.93
N LEU A 14 -11.62 -10.72 -34.02
CA LEU A 14 -11.90 -10.65 -32.60
C LEU A 14 -12.28 -9.19 -32.32
N PRO A 15 -13.49 -8.93 -31.85
CA PRO A 15 -13.94 -7.57 -31.81
C PRO A 15 -13.16 -6.85 -30.70
N ALA A 16 -12.73 -5.62 -30.98
CA ALA A 16 -11.71 -4.88 -30.20
C ALA A 16 -12.09 -4.59 -28.73
N TRP A 17 -13.25 -5.04 -28.27
CA TRP A 17 -13.73 -4.95 -26.89
C TRP A 17 -13.36 -6.17 -26.03
N ALA A 18 -12.80 -7.23 -26.62
CA ALA A 18 -12.32 -8.40 -25.88
C ALA A 18 -10.89 -8.21 -25.33
N VAL A 19 -10.57 -7.02 -24.79
CA VAL A 19 -9.42 -6.93 -23.87
C VAL A 19 -9.87 -7.68 -22.62
N LEU A 20 -9.35 -8.90 -22.42
CA LEU A 20 -9.66 -9.69 -21.23
C LEU A 20 -9.50 -8.80 -19.99
N PRO A 21 -10.39 -8.87 -18.99
CA PRO A 21 -10.36 -8.02 -17.78
C PRO A 21 -9.07 -8.16 -16.96
N TYR A 22 -8.15 -9.02 -17.40
CA TYR A 22 -6.85 -9.25 -16.82
C TYR A 22 -5.68 -8.59 -17.57
N ALA A 23 -5.78 -8.40 -18.89
CA ALA A 23 -4.67 -7.86 -19.69
C ALA A 23 -4.44 -6.36 -19.40
N ALA A 24 -3.18 -5.94 -19.32
CA ALA A 24 -2.82 -4.54 -19.13
C ALA A 24 -3.01 -3.74 -20.43
N THR A 25 -3.66 -2.58 -20.33
CA THR A 25 -3.78 -1.58 -21.39
C THR A 25 -2.43 -0.88 -21.64
N PRO A 26 -2.23 -0.25 -22.82
CA PRO A 26 -1.03 0.55 -23.08
C PRO A 26 -0.79 1.66 -22.04
N ALA A 27 -1.86 2.29 -21.54
CA ALA A 27 -1.77 3.32 -20.50
C ALA A 27 -1.26 2.75 -19.16
N GLU A 28 -1.74 1.57 -18.76
CA GLU A 28 -1.28 0.90 -17.54
C GLU A 28 0.17 0.39 -17.67
N GLN A 29 0.55 -0.05 -18.86
CA GLN A 29 1.94 -0.41 -19.16
C GLN A 29 2.85 0.82 -19.06
N ALA A 30 2.45 1.95 -19.64
CA ALA A 30 3.20 3.21 -19.55
C ALA A 30 3.34 3.70 -18.11
N MET A 31 2.26 3.64 -17.32
CA MET A 31 2.30 3.93 -15.88
C MET A 31 3.36 3.07 -15.19
N CYS A 32 3.39 1.76 -15.46
CA CYS A 32 4.34 0.83 -14.87
C CYS A 32 5.78 1.14 -15.28
N GLN A 33 6.03 1.48 -16.55
CA GLN A 33 7.37 1.88 -17.00
C GLN A 33 7.88 3.09 -16.23
N GLU A 34 7.10 4.17 -16.18
CA GLU A 34 7.47 5.43 -15.53
C GLU A 34 7.63 5.28 -14.02
N ARG A 35 6.67 4.61 -13.36
CA ARG A 35 6.65 4.49 -11.90
C ARG A 35 7.58 3.42 -11.39
N VAL A 36 8.12 2.53 -12.21
CA VAL A 36 8.82 1.35 -11.69
C VAL A 36 10.09 1.10 -12.46
N TYR A 37 9.99 0.71 -13.72
CA TYR A 37 11.15 0.20 -14.44
C TYR A 37 12.18 1.26 -14.81
N LEU A 38 11.79 2.52 -15.02
CA LEU A 38 12.74 3.61 -15.24
C LEU A 38 13.52 4.01 -13.97
N ARG A 39 12.97 3.70 -12.78
CA ARG A 39 13.58 4.05 -11.49
C ARG A 39 14.43 2.93 -10.91
N LEU A 40 14.16 1.70 -11.33
CA LEU A 40 14.83 0.51 -10.81
C LEU A 40 15.96 0.12 -11.76
N GLY A 41 17.12 -0.19 -11.19
CA GLY A 41 18.29 -0.65 -11.94
C GLY A 41 18.09 -2.06 -12.52
N THR A 42 19.20 -2.74 -12.79
CA THR A 42 19.18 -4.09 -13.41
C THR A 42 18.35 -5.10 -12.63
N ARG A 43 17.77 -6.07 -13.36
CA ARG A 43 16.98 -7.17 -12.78
C ARG A 43 17.79 -7.91 -11.70
N ASN A 44 17.20 -8.08 -10.52
CA ASN A 44 17.72 -8.83 -9.38
C ASN A 44 16.57 -9.56 -8.65
N GLN A 45 16.88 -10.20 -7.52
CA GLN A 45 15.91 -10.99 -6.77
C GLN A 45 14.70 -10.19 -6.29
N ASN A 46 14.85 -8.89 -6.01
CA ASN A 46 13.73 -8.02 -5.63
C ASN A 46 13.00 -7.46 -6.86
N THR A 47 13.74 -6.90 -7.83
CA THR A 47 13.14 -6.15 -8.95
C THR A 47 12.37 -7.04 -9.92
N GLN A 48 12.66 -8.35 -9.97
CA GLN A 48 11.89 -9.30 -10.78
C GLN A 48 10.42 -9.43 -10.35
N HIS A 49 10.08 -9.09 -9.10
CA HIS A 49 8.72 -9.17 -8.57
C HIS A 49 7.92 -7.87 -8.78
N MET A 50 8.50 -6.86 -9.42
CA MET A 50 7.86 -5.54 -9.56
C MET A 50 6.72 -5.50 -10.57
N HIS A 51 6.57 -6.53 -11.40
CA HIS A 51 5.36 -6.70 -12.21
C HIS A 51 4.11 -6.83 -11.32
N HIS A 52 4.20 -7.49 -10.16
CA HIS A 52 3.12 -7.53 -9.18
C HIS A 52 2.86 -6.16 -8.54
N TYR A 53 3.88 -5.33 -8.29
CA TYR A 53 3.63 -3.96 -7.83
C TYR A 53 2.83 -3.17 -8.87
N CYS A 54 3.17 -3.31 -10.16
CA CYS A 54 2.42 -2.71 -11.25
C CYS A 54 1.00 -3.25 -11.38
N ASP A 55 0.81 -4.57 -11.26
CA ASP A 55 -0.51 -5.20 -11.24
C ASP A 55 -1.35 -4.65 -10.07
N GLY A 56 -0.74 -4.51 -8.90
CA GLY A 56 -1.35 -3.89 -7.73
C GLY A 56 -1.88 -2.48 -8.00
N LEU A 57 -1.07 -1.64 -8.66
CA LEU A 57 -1.46 -0.27 -9.03
C LEU A 57 -2.56 -0.23 -10.09
N ARG A 58 -2.44 -0.98 -11.18
CA ARG A 58 -3.47 -0.94 -12.25
C ARG A 58 -4.82 -1.45 -11.75
N PHE A 59 -4.83 -2.49 -10.92
CA PHE A 59 -6.08 -3.00 -10.34
C PHE A 59 -6.65 -2.02 -9.31
N LEU A 60 -5.80 -1.29 -8.58
CA LEU A 60 -6.26 -0.18 -7.73
C LEU A 60 -6.98 0.89 -8.56
N ASP A 61 -6.39 1.29 -9.68
CA ASP A 61 -6.97 2.32 -10.56
C ASP A 61 -8.27 1.83 -11.21
N ARG A 62 -8.33 0.57 -11.67
CA ARG A 62 -9.58 -0.06 -12.16
C ARG A 62 -10.65 -0.09 -11.08
N ALA A 63 -10.29 -0.42 -9.84
CA ALA A 63 -11.24 -0.39 -8.72
C ALA A 63 -11.81 1.02 -8.47
N GLN A 64 -11.02 2.07 -8.70
CA GLN A 64 -11.49 3.46 -8.63
C GLN A 64 -12.41 3.80 -9.81
N ALA A 65 -12.15 3.27 -11.00
CA ALA A 65 -13.02 3.44 -12.16
C ALA A 65 -14.36 2.68 -12.02
N SER A 66 -14.41 1.59 -11.25
CA SER A 66 -15.60 0.75 -11.06
C SER A 66 -16.48 1.14 -9.86
N ILE A 67 -16.53 2.41 -9.43
CA ILE A 67 -17.32 2.81 -8.24
C ILE A 67 -18.81 2.43 -8.34
N GLY A 68 -19.37 2.45 -9.56
CA GLY A 68 -20.77 2.06 -9.82
C GLY A 68 -21.03 0.56 -9.86
N ASP A 69 -19.98 -0.27 -9.99
CA ASP A 69 -20.09 -1.73 -10.06
C ASP A 69 -19.41 -2.36 -8.84
N LYS A 70 -20.21 -2.81 -7.88
CA LYS A 70 -19.71 -3.37 -6.63
C LYS A 70 -18.92 -4.67 -6.83
N GLN A 71 -19.30 -5.47 -7.82
CA GLN A 71 -18.68 -6.77 -8.05
C GLN A 71 -17.30 -6.60 -8.66
N ASP A 72 -17.21 -5.83 -9.74
CA ASP A 72 -15.93 -5.49 -10.38
C ASP A 72 -15.00 -4.77 -9.41
N ARG A 73 -15.55 -3.81 -8.67
CA ARG A 73 -14.79 -3.10 -7.65
C ARG A 73 -14.23 -4.03 -6.58
N ALA A 74 -15.03 -4.95 -6.06
CA ALA A 74 -14.55 -5.92 -5.07
C ALA A 74 -13.47 -6.84 -5.64
N HIS A 75 -13.66 -7.31 -6.88
CA HIS A 75 -12.68 -8.13 -7.59
C HIS A 75 -11.34 -7.39 -7.74
N TYR A 76 -11.36 -6.19 -8.30
CA TYR A 76 -10.14 -5.40 -8.52
C TYR A 76 -9.43 -5.01 -7.23
N LEU A 77 -10.17 -4.73 -6.14
CA LEU A 77 -9.54 -4.48 -4.84
C LEU A 77 -8.85 -5.73 -4.29
N ASN A 78 -9.45 -6.91 -4.46
CA ASN A 78 -8.83 -8.17 -4.05
C ASN A 78 -7.56 -8.46 -4.86
N GLU A 79 -7.61 -8.30 -6.18
CA GLU A 79 -6.42 -8.44 -7.04
C GLU A 79 -5.33 -7.44 -6.65
N SER A 80 -5.68 -6.18 -6.40
CA SER A 80 -4.74 -5.14 -6.00
C SER A 80 -4.02 -5.50 -4.68
N ILE A 81 -4.79 -5.88 -3.65
CA ILE A 81 -4.26 -6.27 -2.34
C ILE A 81 -3.38 -7.53 -2.46
N GLY A 82 -3.82 -8.54 -3.22
CA GLY A 82 -3.09 -9.78 -3.44
C GLY A 82 -1.73 -9.54 -4.08
N ASN A 83 -1.68 -8.69 -5.09
CA ASN A 83 -0.44 -8.32 -5.77
C ASN A 83 0.54 -7.55 -4.87
N PHE A 84 0.06 -6.61 -4.04
CA PHE A 84 0.94 -5.97 -3.06
C PHE A 84 1.44 -6.95 -1.99
N ASN A 85 0.60 -7.89 -1.53
CA ASN A 85 1.03 -8.94 -0.60
C ASN A 85 2.12 -9.82 -1.20
N TYR A 86 1.99 -10.20 -2.48
CA TYR A 86 3.01 -10.98 -3.18
C TYR A 86 4.36 -10.27 -3.14
N VAL A 87 4.40 -8.98 -3.46
CA VAL A 87 5.66 -8.21 -3.42
C VAL A 87 6.26 -8.22 -2.02
N LEU A 88 5.43 -7.98 -0.99
CA LEU A 88 5.91 -7.95 0.40
C LEU A 88 6.44 -9.32 0.89
N SER A 89 5.95 -10.43 0.33
CA SER A 89 6.41 -11.78 0.72
C SER A 89 7.58 -12.31 -0.12
N HIS A 90 7.93 -11.66 -1.23
CA HIS A 90 8.99 -12.10 -2.15
C HIS A 90 10.10 -11.06 -2.32
N THR A 91 10.14 -10.04 -1.46
CA THR A 91 11.22 -9.05 -1.45
C THR A 91 11.80 -8.91 -0.05
N GLU A 92 13.10 -8.64 0.01
CA GLU A 92 13.83 -8.45 1.26
C GLU A 92 13.31 -7.26 2.06
N GLU A 93 13.36 -7.32 3.39
CA GLU A 93 12.78 -6.29 4.28
C GLU A 93 13.40 -4.89 4.10
N ASP A 94 14.64 -4.79 3.61
CA ASP A 94 15.34 -3.54 3.33
C ASP A 94 15.14 -3.03 1.90
N TYR A 95 14.34 -3.73 1.09
CA TYR A 95 14.12 -3.35 -0.30
C TYR A 95 13.41 -2.00 -0.41
N ALA A 96 14.03 -1.06 -1.14
CA ALA A 96 13.65 0.34 -1.21
C ALA A 96 12.17 0.60 -1.60
N MET A 97 11.57 -0.27 -2.41
CA MET A 97 10.18 -0.10 -2.86
C MET A 97 9.13 -0.48 -1.80
N ARG A 98 9.50 -1.13 -0.69
CA ARG A 98 8.52 -1.61 0.30
C ARG A 98 7.68 -0.49 0.89
N GLY A 99 8.24 0.70 1.06
CA GLY A 99 7.47 1.88 1.46
C GLY A 99 6.32 2.19 0.49
N GLU A 100 6.60 2.20 -0.81
CA GLU A 100 5.58 2.46 -1.84
C GLU A 100 4.56 1.32 -1.98
N VAL A 101 5.00 0.07 -1.79
CA VAL A 101 4.14 -1.12 -1.79
C VAL A 101 3.14 -1.05 -0.62
N HIS A 102 3.62 -0.71 0.57
CA HIS A 102 2.76 -0.50 1.74
C HIS A 102 1.75 0.64 1.52
N VAL A 103 2.17 1.76 0.90
CA VAL A 103 1.24 2.86 0.52
C VAL A 103 0.17 2.37 -0.46
N GLY A 104 0.56 1.64 -1.51
CA GLY A 104 -0.37 1.07 -2.48
C GLY A 104 -1.40 0.15 -1.82
N LYS A 105 -0.94 -0.77 -0.97
CA LYS A 105 -1.79 -1.68 -0.20
C LYS A 105 -2.74 -0.93 0.73
N ALA A 106 -2.24 0.09 1.43
CA ALA A 106 -3.06 0.93 2.31
C ALA A 106 -4.19 1.64 1.55
N ARG A 107 -3.92 2.17 0.35
CA ARG A 107 -4.95 2.76 -0.52
C ARG A 107 -6.01 1.75 -0.92
N ALA A 108 -5.60 0.56 -1.36
CA ALA A 108 -6.53 -0.51 -1.72
C ALA A 108 -7.40 -0.96 -0.53
N LEU A 109 -6.79 -1.15 0.65
CA LEU A 109 -7.51 -1.50 1.88
C LEU A 109 -8.50 -0.40 2.31
N LYS A 110 -8.11 0.88 2.20
CA LYS A 110 -9.00 2.00 2.49
C LYS A 110 -10.22 1.96 1.58
N LEU A 111 -10.00 1.77 0.27
CA LEU A 111 -11.06 1.65 -0.72
C LEU A 111 -11.98 0.43 -0.47
N ALA A 112 -11.43 -0.65 0.07
CA ALA A 112 -12.19 -1.83 0.50
C ALA A 112 -12.95 -1.64 1.83
N GLY A 113 -12.89 -0.45 2.45
CA GLY A 113 -13.51 -0.17 3.75
C GLY A 113 -12.74 -0.71 4.95
N LYS A 114 -11.58 -1.34 4.73
CA LYS A 114 -10.71 -1.93 5.76
C LYS A 114 -9.81 -0.89 6.41
N LYS A 115 -10.41 0.12 7.04
CA LYS A 115 -9.73 1.32 7.54
C LYS A 115 -8.63 1.02 8.58
N GLY A 116 -8.85 0.06 9.48
CA GLY A 116 -7.84 -0.34 10.47
C GLY A 116 -6.59 -0.96 9.83
N GLU A 117 -6.79 -1.88 8.87
CA GLU A 117 -5.69 -2.49 8.12
C GLU A 117 -4.95 -1.44 7.28
N ALA A 118 -5.67 -0.52 6.62
CA ALA A 118 -5.07 0.58 5.88
C ALA A 118 -4.19 1.48 6.76
N ALA A 119 -4.63 1.81 7.98
CA ALA A 119 -3.83 2.58 8.93
C ALA A 119 -2.54 1.85 9.32
N SER A 120 -2.63 0.52 9.53
CA SER A 120 -1.46 -0.31 9.80
C SER A 120 -0.46 -0.27 8.64
N GLU A 121 -0.92 -0.43 7.39
CA GLU A 121 -0.04 -0.42 6.22
C GLU A 121 0.60 0.97 5.97
N TYR A 122 -0.14 2.08 6.15
CA TYR A 122 0.47 3.41 6.11
C TYR A 122 1.54 3.61 7.20
N THR A 123 1.30 3.09 8.40
CA THR A 123 2.28 3.14 9.50
C THR A 123 3.54 2.34 9.16
N LYS A 124 3.40 1.17 8.54
CA LYS A 124 4.54 0.38 8.03
C LYS A 124 5.33 1.15 6.97
N ALA A 125 4.63 1.86 6.07
CA ALA A 125 5.28 2.67 5.04
C ALA A 125 6.17 3.78 5.62
N LEU A 126 5.78 4.40 6.74
CA LEU A 126 6.58 5.44 7.41
C LEU A 126 7.93 4.93 7.92
N ARG A 127 8.12 3.62 8.12
CA ARG A 127 9.44 3.06 8.45
C ARG A 127 10.44 3.21 7.31
N TYR A 128 9.95 3.27 6.07
CA TYR A 128 10.75 3.41 4.86
C TYR A 128 10.83 4.86 4.38
N ILE A 129 9.76 5.64 4.59
CA ILE A 129 9.63 7.01 4.08
C ILE A 129 9.14 7.94 5.20
N PRO A 130 9.96 8.18 6.25
CA PRO A 130 9.52 8.87 7.46
C PRO A 130 9.18 10.35 7.23
N ASN A 131 9.71 11.00 6.19
CA ASN A 131 9.43 12.39 5.85
C ASN A 131 8.26 12.56 4.85
N ALA A 132 7.46 11.51 4.63
CA ALA A 132 6.36 11.54 3.68
C ALA A 132 5.12 12.23 4.25
N SER A 133 5.05 13.56 4.10
CA SER A 133 3.87 14.37 4.50
C SER A 133 2.53 13.85 3.96
N ALA A 134 2.52 13.22 2.78
CA ALA A 134 1.31 12.64 2.21
C ALA A 134 0.78 11.44 3.02
N ILE A 135 1.67 10.63 3.60
CA ILE A 135 1.29 9.45 4.40
C ILE A 135 0.67 9.89 5.73
N TYR A 136 1.25 10.89 6.39
CA TYR A 136 0.66 11.47 7.61
C TYR A 136 -0.72 12.08 7.37
N GLN A 137 -0.91 12.75 6.23
CA GLN A 137 -2.25 13.25 5.84
C GLN A 137 -3.23 12.09 5.62
N ALA A 138 -2.82 11.04 4.90
CA ALA A 138 -3.67 9.89 4.66
C ALA A 138 -4.07 9.18 5.96
N LEU A 139 -3.15 9.03 6.92
CA LEU A 139 -3.43 8.52 8.26
C LEU A 139 -4.41 9.42 9.01
N ALA A 140 -4.19 10.73 9.01
CA ALA A 140 -5.07 11.69 9.69
C ALA A 140 -6.49 11.68 9.10
N ASP A 141 -6.62 11.66 7.79
CA ASP A 141 -7.91 11.54 7.10
C ASP A 141 -8.61 10.24 7.47
N LEU A 142 -7.88 9.12 7.51
CA LEU A 142 -8.41 7.81 7.86
C LEU A 142 -8.90 7.75 9.32
N PHE A 143 -8.14 8.32 10.27
CA PHE A 143 -8.59 8.43 11.66
C PHE A 143 -9.81 9.33 11.82
N ARG A 144 -9.88 10.43 11.06
CA ARG A 144 -11.08 11.29 11.02
C ARG A 144 -12.29 10.54 10.47
N GLU A 145 -12.11 9.77 9.39
CA GLU A 145 -13.14 8.89 8.81
C GLU A 145 -13.57 7.76 9.76
N MET A 146 -12.77 7.43 10.78
CA MET A 146 -13.11 6.51 11.88
C MET A 146 -13.68 7.23 13.11
N GLY A 147 -13.91 8.54 13.03
CA GLY A 147 -14.42 9.36 14.15
C GLY A 147 -13.36 9.72 15.20
N ASN A 148 -12.09 9.37 15.00
CA ASN A 148 -11.01 9.62 15.95
C ASN A 148 -10.23 10.88 15.59
N LYS A 149 -10.84 12.05 15.80
CA LYS A 149 -10.20 13.36 15.58
C LYS A 149 -8.92 13.56 16.43
N PRO A 150 -8.85 13.14 17.71
CA PRO A 150 -7.60 13.24 18.48
C PRO A 150 -6.43 12.51 17.83
N LYS A 151 -6.65 11.26 17.39
CA LYS A 151 -5.60 10.49 16.71
C LYS A 151 -5.24 11.08 15.35
N ALA A 152 -6.21 11.65 14.63
CA ALA A 152 -5.93 12.38 13.40
C ALA A 152 -4.97 13.56 13.63
N LEU A 153 -5.20 14.35 14.69
CA LEU A 153 -4.31 15.46 15.05
C LEU A 153 -2.92 14.96 15.46
N GLU A 154 -2.84 13.85 16.21
CA GLU A 154 -1.57 13.22 16.59
C GLU A 154 -0.72 12.85 15.36
N MET A 155 -1.33 12.28 14.31
CA MET A 155 -0.61 11.94 13.08
C MET A 155 -0.08 13.17 12.35
N ILE A 156 -0.83 14.29 12.36
CA ILE A 156 -0.34 15.55 11.79
C ILE A 156 0.80 16.14 12.62
N ILE A 157 0.71 16.06 13.95
CA ILE A 157 1.80 16.50 14.84
C ILE A 157 3.08 15.72 14.56
N GLU A 158 2.99 14.40 14.47
CA GLU A 158 4.15 13.56 14.13
C GLU A 158 4.70 13.92 12.75
N GLY A 159 3.83 14.09 11.75
CA GLY A 159 4.25 14.51 10.42
C GLY A 159 4.96 15.86 10.42
N LEU A 160 4.54 16.83 11.25
CA LEU A 160 5.20 18.12 11.37
C LEU A 160 6.57 18.01 12.04
N LYS A 161 6.77 17.07 12.96
CA LYS A 161 8.11 16.80 13.52
C LYS A 161 9.07 16.28 12.45
N GLN A 162 8.59 15.45 11.52
CA GLN A 162 9.40 14.90 10.42
C GLN A 162 9.52 15.83 9.21
N SER A 163 8.54 16.70 8.98
CA SER A 163 8.50 17.68 7.89
C SER A 163 7.98 19.03 8.36
N PRO A 164 8.78 19.79 9.13
CA PRO A 164 8.34 21.05 9.74
C PRO A 164 7.89 22.11 8.74
N ASP A 165 8.40 22.07 7.51
CA ASP A 165 8.09 23.05 6.47
C ASP A 165 6.89 22.66 5.60
N SER A 166 6.26 21.51 5.88
CA SER A 166 5.13 21.02 5.10
C SER A 166 3.89 21.91 5.28
N LYS A 167 3.64 22.78 4.29
CA LYS A 167 2.44 23.65 4.23
C LYS A 167 1.15 22.85 4.35
N ALA A 168 1.10 21.66 3.75
CA ALA A 168 -0.08 20.80 3.79
C ALA A 168 -0.35 20.28 5.22
N LEU A 169 0.69 19.87 5.95
CA LEU A 169 0.55 19.45 7.35
C LEU A 169 0.21 20.61 8.27
N LYS A 170 0.83 21.79 8.07
CA LYS A 170 0.50 23.03 8.80
C LYS A 170 -0.98 23.40 8.64
N ARG A 171 -1.51 23.30 7.41
CA ARG A 171 -2.95 23.52 7.14
C ARG A 171 -3.82 22.51 7.88
N ARG A 172 -3.52 21.21 7.75
CA ARG A 172 -4.28 20.12 8.39
C ARG A 172 -4.24 20.21 9.93
N TYR A 173 -3.13 20.67 10.49
CA TYR A 173 -2.96 20.89 11.92
C TYR A 173 -3.99 21.89 12.45
N THR A 174 -4.10 23.05 11.79
CA THR A 174 -5.08 24.08 12.15
C THR A 174 -6.51 23.62 11.94
N GLU A 175 -6.82 22.94 10.83
CA GLU A 175 -8.16 22.38 10.55
C GLU A 175 -8.60 21.35 11.62
N LEU A 176 -7.65 20.60 12.17
CA LEU A 176 -7.90 19.62 13.22
C LEU A 176 -7.91 20.23 14.63
N GLY A 177 -7.69 21.54 14.77
CA GLY A 177 -7.77 22.28 16.04
C GLY A 177 -6.44 22.46 16.77
N GLY A 178 -5.32 22.23 16.09
CA GLY A 178 -3.98 22.55 16.60
C GLY A 178 -3.77 24.06 16.80
N LYS A 179 -2.93 24.44 17.76
CA LYS A 179 -2.64 25.83 18.14
C LYS A 179 -1.19 26.19 17.87
N LEU A 180 -0.91 27.43 17.51
CA LEU A 180 0.45 27.91 17.32
C LEU A 180 1.22 28.00 18.66
N PRO A 181 2.57 27.89 18.63
CA PRO A 181 3.42 27.61 17.46
C PRO A 181 3.25 26.17 16.96
N TYR A 182 3.63 25.92 15.69
CA TYR A 182 3.60 24.55 15.16
C TYR A 182 4.55 23.64 15.97
N PRO A 183 4.25 22.34 16.10
CA PRO A 183 5.17 21.37 16.69
C PRO A 183 6.51 21.45 15.96
N GLU A 184 7.56 21.78 16.70
CA GLU A 184 8.93 21.83 16.16
C GLU A 184 9.45 20.41 15.91
N ALA A 185 10.44 20.30 15.01
CA ALA A 185 11.17 19.05 14.84
C ALA A 185 11.73 18.57 16.19
N ALA A 186 11.82 17.27 16.37
CA ALA A 186 12.59 16.70 17.48
C ALA A 186 14.09 16.96 17.23
N ALA A 187 14.53 18.20 17.42
CA ALA A 187 15.93 18.59 17.47
C ALA A 187 16.20 19.17 18.86
N THR A 188 16.74 18.31 19.73
CA THR A 188 17.64 18.68 20.84
C THR A 188 17.02 19.46 22.01
N THR A 189 16.10 18.85 22.77
CA THR A 189 15.80 19.26 24.16
C THR A 189 16.28 18.21 25.16
N ILE A 190 17.52 17.72 25.02
CA ILE A 190 18.19 16.94 26.07
C ILE A 190 19.07 17.85 26.96
N SER A 191 19.35 19.09 26.57
CA SER A 191 20.42 19.87 27.20
C SER A 191 20.02 20.79 28.36
N THR A 192 18.74 20.91 28.74
CA THR A 192 18.35 22.01 29.67
C THR A 192 17.63 21.61 30.95
N GLU A 193 17.21 20.35 31.13
CA GLU A 193 16.49 19.95 32.35
C GLU A 193 17.25 19.03 33.32
N MET A 194 18.40 18.46 32.94
CA MET A 194 19.20 17.61 33.85
C MET A 194 20.30 18.36 34.62
N ALA A 195 20.43 19.68 34.49
CA ALA A 195 21.43 20.47 35.20
C ALA A 195 20.99 20.95 36.60
N GLY A 196 19.82 20.53 37.09
CA GLY A 196 19.18 21.13 38.26
C GLY A 196 18.69 20.15 39.33
N ALA A 197 19.33 19.00 39.55
CA ALA A 197 19.06 18.21 40.75
C ALA A 197 20.29 17.38 41.16
N GLN A 198 21.09 17.96 42.06
CA GLN A 198 22.03 17.17 42.83
C GLN A 198 21.25 16.30 43.83
N VAL A 199 21.40 14.99 43.75
CA VAL A 199 21.18 14.10 44.88
C VAL A 199 22.47 13.29 45.08
N LYS A 200 23.12 13.58 46.22
CA LYS A 200 24.22 12.81 46.79
C LYS A 200 23.69 11.55 47.47
N SER A 201 24.64 10.62 47.63
CA SER A 201 24.67 9.41 48.49
C SER A 201 24.05 8.14 47.88
N GLU A 202 24.63 6.95 47.98
CA GLU A 202 25.89 6.43 48.52
C GLU A 202 26.04 5.00 47.97
N ILE A 203 27.26 4.55 47.66
CA ILE A 203 27.59 3.18 47.25
C ILE A 203 28.16 2.47 48.50
N LYS A 204 27.82 1.22 48.85
CA LYS A 204 28.48 -0.05 48.44
C LYS A 204 27.98 -1.23 49.32
N PRO A 205 28.50 -2.48 49.13
CA PRO A 205 28.07 -3.61 48.28
C PRO A 205 27.35 -4.71 49.11
N GLU A 206 26.85 -5.86 48.63
CA GLU A 206 27.51 -7.07 48.09
C GLU A 206 26.40 -8.17 48.17
N ILE A 207 26.20 -9.13 47.26
CA ILE A 207 26.85 -10.44 47.18
C ILE A 207 26.25 -11.18 45.96
N LYS A 208 27.11 -11.80 45.15
CA LYS A 208 26.80 -12.92 44.22
C LYS A 208 27.34 -14.20 44.88
N PRO A 209 26.70 -15.39 44.74
CA PRO A 209 27.05 -16.32 43.64
C PRO A 209 25.78 -17.02 43.06
N GLU A 210 25.56 -17.10 41.75
CA GLU A 210 26.10 -18.09 40.80
C GLU A 210 25.72 -19.55 41.11
N ILE A 211 24.76 -20.13 40.35
CA ILE A 211 24.82 -21.49 39.76
C ILE A 211 24.05 -21.49 38.43
N LYS A 212 24.65 -22.13 37.42
CA LYS A 212 24.25 -22.24 35.99
C LYS A 212 23.49 -23.59 35.75
N PRO A 213 23.24 -24.01 34.51
CA PRO A 213 21.92 -24.17 33.89
C PRO A 213 21.42 -25.64 33.85
N GLU A 214 20.12 -25.84 33.60
CA GLU A 214 19.62 -27.13 33.10
C GLU A 214 18.73 -26.94 31.87
N ILE A 215 18.91 -27.90 30.97
CA ILE A 215 18.53 -27.97 29.57
C ILE A 215 17.32 -28.91 29.51
N THR A 216 16.27 -28.59 28.73
CA THR A 216 15.83 -29.44 27.60
C THR A 216 14.56 -28.90 26.92
N PRO A 217 14.40 -29.20 25.62
CA PRO A 217 13.40 -28.61 24.75
C PRO A 217 12.13 -29.47 24.66
N SER A 218 10.97 -28.85 24.49
CA SER A 218 9.76 -29.55 24.04
C SER A 218 9.44 -29.18 22.61
N THR A 219 9.87 -30.05 21.71
CA THR A 219 9.46 -30.17 20.32
C THR A 219 7.96 -30.54 20.29
N LYS A 220 7.14 -29.76 19.59
CA LYS A 220 5.85 -30.26 19.08
C LYS A 220 5.88 -30.21 17.56
N GLU A 221 6.11 -31.39 17.04
CA GLU A 221 5.87 -31.89 15.70
C GLU A 221 4.43 -31.58 15.29
N VAL A 222 4.25 -30.81 14.21
CA VAL A 222 2.97 -30.71 13.50
C VAL A 222 3.23 -31.21 12.08
N THR A 223 2.73 -32.42 11.85
CA THR A 223 2.73 -33.12 10.57
C THR A 223 1.77 -32.43 9.60
N ASN A 224 2.27 -32.06 8.42
CA ASN A 224 1.46 -31.76 7.24
C ASN A 224 0.87 -33.05 6.66
N PRO A 225 -0.33 -33.00 6.06
CA PRO A 225 -0.65 -33.82 4.92
C PRO A 225 -0.65 -32.99 3.61
N VAL A 226 -0.12 -33.64 2.58
CA VAL A 226 0.04 -33.19 1.21
C VAL A 226 -1.06 -33.85 0.35
N VAL A 227 -1.76 -33.02 -0.43
CA VAL A 227 -2.38 -33.25 -1.76
C VAL A 227 -3.66 -34.11 -1.85
N ASP A 228 -4.73 -33.51 -2.41
CA ASP A 228 -5.26 -33.94 -3.72
C ASP A 228 -5.99 -32.80 -4.44
N GLY A 229 -5.89 -32.80 -5.77
CA GLY A 229 -6.42 -31.79 -6.66
C GLY A 229 -7.84 -32.07 -7.16
N THR A 230 -8.19 -31.29 -8.19
CA THR A 230 -9.43 -31.28 -9.00
C THR A 230 -10.60 -30.46 -8.42
N LYS A 231 -10.87 -29.29 -9.03
CA LYS A 231 -11.78 -29.13 -10.18
C LYS A 231 -12.10 -27.64 -10.38
N LEU A 232 -11.50 -27.04 -11.40
CA LEU A 232 -11.91 -25.72 -11.91
C LEU A 232 -13.20 -25.91 -12.72
N THR A 233 -14.31 -25.34 -12.25
CA THR A 233 -15.55 -25.20 -13.03
C THR A 233 -15.59 -23.79 -13.63
N ALA A 234 -15.80 -23.72 -14.94
CA ALA A 234 -15.88 -22.50 -15.74
C ALA A 234 -17.03 -21.57 -15.30
N PRO A 235 -16.89 -20.23 -15.40
CA PRO A 235 -18.02 -19.31 -15.32
C PRO A 235 -18.70 -19.09 -16.68
N ASN A 236 -20.01 -18.89 -16.62
CA ASN A 236 -20.95 -18.66 -17.71
C ASN A 236 -20.70 -17.34 -18.49
N GLU A 237 -21.28 -17.28 -19.70
CA GLU A 237 -21.23 -16.20 -20.69
C GLU A 237 -21.46 -14.77 -20.15
N PRO A 238 -20.80 -13.74 -20.72
CA PRO A 238 -21.03 -12.34 -20.35
C PRO A 238 -22.23 -11.72 -21.07
N THR A 239 -23.04 -10.98 -20.31
CA THR A 239 -24.12 -10.10 -20.78
C THR A 239 -23.58 -8.81 -21.44
N PRO A 240 -24.36 -8.15 -22.33
CA PRO A 240 -23.88 -7.00 -23.11
C PRO A 240 -23.70 -5.73 -22.27
N GLN A 241 -22.55 -5.08 -22.41
CA GLN A 241 -22.18 -3.83 -21.74
C GLN A 241 -22.81 -2.61 -22.45
N LYS A 242 -23.42 -1.70 -21.67
CA LYS A 242 -23.93 -0.40 -22.14
C LYS A 242 -22.84 0.66 -22.02
N ASP A 243 -22.87 1.63 -22.94
CA ASP A 243 -21.94 2.77 -22.97
C ASP A 243 -21.87 3.51 -21.61
N PRO A 244 -20.67 3.96 -21.20
CA PRO A 244 -20.51 4.63 -19.91
C PRO A 244 -21.18 6.02 -19.91
N PRO A 245 -21.92 6.37 -18.83
CA PRO A 245 -22.43 7.72 -18.68
C PRO A 245 -21.28 8.68 -18.34
N LYS A 246 -21.27 9.86 -18.99
CA LYS A 246 -20.37 10.97 -18.64
C LYS A 246 -20.60 11.35 -17.18
N THR A 247 -19.55 11.32 -16.36
CA THR A 247 -19.62 11.68 -14.94
C THR A 247 -18.78 12.92 -14.66
N ASP A 248 -19.41 13.89 -13.98
CA ASP A 248 -18.74 15.05 -13.42
C ASP A 248 -17.69 14.63 -12.39
N SER A 249 -16.48 15.18 -12.55
CA SER A 249 -15.25 14.78 -11.87
C SER A 249 -15.26 15.06 -10.37
N LEU A 250 -15.22 14.01 -9.53
CA LEU A 250 -14.86 14.11 -8.11
C LEU A 250 -13.33 14.16 -7.97
N LYS A 251 -12.80 15.29 -7.50
CA LYS A 251 -11.36 15.51 -7.31
C LYS A 251 -10.80 14.66 -6.15
N ASP A 252 -10.05 13.62 -6.47
CA ASP A 252 -9.21 12.88 -5.51
C ASP A 252 -7.96 13.72 -5.17
N PRO A 253 -7.76 14.13 -3.89
CA PRO A 253 -6.61 14.93 -3.46
C PRO A 253 -5.26 14.21 -3.57
N TYR A 254 -5.24 12.92 -3.93
CA TYR A 254 -4.03 12.12 -4.13
C TYR A 254 -3.71 11.86 -5.60
N CYS A 255 -4.54 12.32 -6.55
CA CYS A 255 -4.29 12.22 -7.97
C CYS A 255 -3.48 13.43 -8.47
N ARG A 256 -2.17 13.24 -8.71
CA ARG A 256 -1.29 14.30 -9.25
C ARG A 256 -1.41 14.49 -10.77
N PHE A 257 -2.05 13.55 -11.47
CA PHE A 257 -2.27 13.57 -12.93
C PHE A 257 -3.60 12.89 -13.29
N CYS A 258 -4.73 13.51 -12.95
CA CYS A 258 -6.04 13.08 -13.45
C CYS A 258 -6.32 13.81 -14.78
N PRO A 259 -6.75 13.12 -15.86
CA PRO A 259 -7.20 13.80 -17.08
C PRO A 259 -8.46 14.62 -16.76
N GLU A 260 -8.55 15.81 -17.35
CA GLU A 260 -9.72 16.69 -17.24
C GLU A 260 -10.97 16.06 -17.86
#